data_AF-A0A519M862-F1
#
_entry.id   AF-A0A519M862-F1
#
_cell.length_a   1.000
_cell.length_b   1.000
_cell.length_c   1.000
_cell.angle_alpha   90.00
_cell.angle_beta   90.00
_cell.angle_gamma   90.00
#
_symmetry.space_group_name_H-M   'P 1'
#
loop_
_entity.id
_entity.type
_entity.pdbx_description
1 polymer ?
#
loop_
_entity_poly.entity_id
_entity_poly.type
_entity_poly.pdbx_seq_one_letter_code
_entity_poly.pdbx_strand_id
1 'polypeptide(L)'
;MKLLRLLVLLLVLPAYAQQGGMWIPSLLKGINEKEMKSLGMKMSASDIYDVNKSSLKDAVPQFNGGCTAEVISSKGLLLTNHHCGFGEIQSHSTVDHDYLANGFWAMSMEQELPNTDLEVTFIVRIEDVTTKVLEGVAAITAEQDKQKKIQENITRLTGSLPKEQWQQNKIRTFYEGNQYMLFVTESYTDVRLVGAPPSSIGKFGSDTDNWVWPRHTGDFSLFRIYADKNNRPAAYSKDNVPYTPRHFFPVSIGGVKEDDFTLVFGYPGRTTEYLPSVAVEQIVNSLNPAKIELREAALKVADGFMRKDNAIKIQYASKYAGIANYWKKWIGETQGLKKSNAIGIKKAYEKDFTAKAIKAGKQAEYGNLLADFEKNYKEIAPYALSRDYFMEVVLRNTELLTMAYRLYQLEQVYNSKGEQSFNDRKGNIIAAMADVYKD
;
A
#
# COMPACT_ATOMS: atom_id res chain seq x y z
N MET A 1 19.04 46.80 25.69
CA MET A 1 19.15 46.03 24.42
C MET A 1 19.77 44.64 24.55
N LYS A 2 20.61 44.33 25.54
CA LYS A 2 21.18 42.97 25.72
C LYS A 2 20.21 41.93 26.32
N LEU A 3 19.25 42.36 27.13
CA LEU A 3 18.22 41.48 27.73
C LEU A 3 17.12 41.04 26.74
N LEU A 4 16.85 41.84 25.69
CA LEU A 4 15.83 41.49 24.68
C LEU A 4 16.31 40.38 23.73
N ARG A 5 17.63 40.23 23.53
CA ARG A 5 18.22 39.17 22.69
C ARG A 5 18.25 37.81 23.40
N LEU A 6 18.24 37.78 24.73
CA LEU A 6 18.16 36.53 25.50
C LEU A 6 16.75 35.94 25.53
N LEU A 7 15.71 36.80 25.44
CA LEU A 7 14.30 36.37 25.45
C LEU A 7 13.89 35.68 24.13
N VAL A 8 14.53 36.00 23.02
CA VAL A 8 14.27 35.37 21.70
C VAL A 8 14.89 33.97 21.60
N LEU A 9 15.92 33.67 22.39
CA LEU A 9 16.55 32.34 22.43
C LEU A 9 15.81 31.32 23.31
N LEU A 10 14.83 31.76 24.12
CA LEU A 10 14.06 30.91 25.04
C LEU A 10 12.64 30.56 24.55
N LEU A 11 12.24 31.02 23.36
CA LEU A 11 10.90 30.80 22.80
C LEU A 11 10.85 29.82 21.63
N VAL A 12 11.98 29.22 21.23
CA VAL A 12 11.96 28.09 20.29
C VAL A 12 11.75 26.81 21.07
N LEU A 13 10.55 26.65 21.64
CA LEU A 13 10.05 25.30 21.86
C LEU A 13 9.94 24.69 20.46
N PRO A 14 10.65 23.58 20.14
CA PRO A 14 10.22 22.77 19.04
C PRO A 14 8.83 22.32 19.45
N ALA A 15 7.80 22.85 18.79
CA ALA A 15 6.54 22.16 18.77
C ALA A 15 6.88 20.81 18.14
N TYR A 16 7.06 19.79 18.99
CA TYR A 16 7.09 18.40 18.57
C TYR A 16 5.65 18.06 18.13
N ALA A 17 5.24 18.64 17.00
CA ALA A 17 4.26 18.00 16.15
C ALA A 17 4.87 16.66 15.72
N GLN A 18 4.02 15.65 15.50
CA GLN A 18 4.46 14.45 14.79
C GLN A 18 5.21 14.92 13.53
N GLN A 19 6.51 14.64 13.47
CA GLN A 19 7.30 15.00 12.31
C GLN A 19 6.85 14.06 11.18
N GLY A 20 6.14 14.63 10.21
CA GLY A 20 5.49 13.90 9.12
C GLY A 20 4.06 13.44 9.46
N GLY A 21 3.36 12.95 8.43
CA GLY A 21 1.99 12.46 8.57
C GLY A 21 1.40 12.05 7.23
N MET A 22 0.48 11.08 7.25
CA MET A 22 -0.31 10.67 6.09
C MET A 22 -1.74 11.15 6.31
N TRP A 23 -2.12 12.21 5.60
CA TRP A 23 -3.35 12.95 5.86
C TRP A 23 -4.46 12.53 4.90
N ILE A 24 -5.70 12.45 5.39
CA ILE A 24 -6.87 12.22 4.54
C ILE A 24 -7.10 13.50 3.70
N PRO A 25 -7.11 13.41 2.35
CA PRO A 25 -7.16 14.61 1.50
C PRO A 25 -8.38 15.51 1.74
N SER A 26 -9.53 14.93 2.10
CA SER A 26 -10.75 15.68 2.42
C SER A 26 -10.69 16.46 3.73
N LEU A 27 -9.65 16.24 4.56
CA LEU A 27 -9.48 16.86 5.88
C LEU A 27 -8.31 17.85 5.95
N LEU A 28 -7.75 18.27 4.80
CA LEU A 28 -6.57 19.15 4.76
C LEU A 28 -6.85 20.59 5.21
N LYS A 29 -8.11 21.04 5.18
CA LYS A 29 -8.49 22.39 5.57
C LYS A 29 -8.18 22.63 7.06
N GLY A 30 -7.52 23.75 7.37
CA GLY A 30 -7.19 24.12 8.75
C GLY A 30 -5.69 24.02 9.03
N ILE A 31 -5.29 23.09 9.91
CA ILE A 31 -3.89 23.00 10.37
C ILE A 31 -2.96 22.59 9.22
N ASN A 32 -3.31 21.54 8.47
CA ASN A 32 -2.46 21.05 7.39
C ASN A 32 -2.29 22.08 6.27
N GLU A 33 -3.37 22.73 5.83
CA GLU A 33 -3.27 23.78 4.80
C GLU A 33 -2.40 24.96 5.25
N LYS A 34 -2.52 25.40 6.50
CA LYS A 34 -1.68 26.48 7.05
C LYS A 34 -0.21 26.07 7.07
N GLU A 35 0.08 24.86 7.52
CA GLU A 35 1.43 24.30 7.53
C GLU A 35 2.00 24.20 6.11
N MET A 36 1.28 23.58 5.18
CA MET A 36 1.70 23.46 3.78
C MET A 36 1.96 24.83 3.13
N LYS A 37 1.09 25.83 3.35
CA LYS A 37 1.30 27.20 2.85
C LYS A 37 2.53 27.86 3.48
N SER A 38 2.79 27.63 4.76
CA SER A 38 3.99 28.13 5.45
C SER A 38 5.28 27.52 4.88
N LEU A 39 5.20 26.27 4.38
CA LEU A 39 6.29 25.56 3.70
C LEU A 39 6.42 25.92 2.21
N GLY A 40 5.58 26.81 1.67
CA GLY A 40 5.70 27.32 0.31
C GLY A 40 4.58 26.91 -0.66
N MET A 41 3.62 26.08 -0.24
CA MET A 41 2.48 25.69 -1.08
C MET A 41 1.69 26.92 -1.55
N LYS A 42 1.52 27.06 -2.87
CA LYS A 42 0.72 28.15 -3.48
C LYS A 42 -0.75 27.78 -3.69
N MET A 43 -1.03 26.50 -3.85
CA MET A 43 -2.39 25.95 -3.97
C MET A 43 -3.19 26.09 -2.67
N SER A 44 -4.48 25.78 -2.76
CA SER A 44 -5.43 25.65 -1.67
C SER A 44 -5.75 24.17 -1.39
N ALA A 45 -6.37 23.88 -0.24
CA ALA A 45 -6.85 22.52 0.05
C ALA A 45 -7.85 22.00 -1.00
N SER A 46 -8.70 22.87 -1.56
CA SER A 46 -9.65 22.50 -2.62
C SER A 46 -9.00 22.14 -3.94
N ASP A 47 -7.80 22.66 -4.22
CA ASP A 47 -7.06 22.23 -5.43
C ASP A 47 -6.60 20.77 -5.29
N ILE A 48 -6.32 20.31 -4.06
CA ILE A 48 -5.90 18.94 -3.76
C ILE A 48 -7.09 17.98 -3.75
N TYR A 49 -8.18 18.35 -3.08
CA TYR A 49 -9.40 17.57 -3.00
C TYR A 49 -10.65 18.46 -3.00
N ASP A 50 -11.52 18.26 -3.99
CA ASP A 50 -12.87 18.83 -4.06
C ASP A 50 -13.84 17.77 -4.60
N VAL A 51 -15.08 17.75 -4.09
CA VAL A 51 -16.11 16.79 -4.51
C VAL A 51 -16.94 17.32 -5.68
N ASN A 52 -17.08 18.64 -5.79
CA ASN A 52 -17.94 19.33 -6.75
C ASN A 52 -17.19 19.74 -8.02
N LYS A 53 -15.89 20.01 -7.90
CA LYS A 53 -15.02 20.42 -9.00
C LYS A 53 -13.85 19.45 -9.15
N SER A 54 -13.20 19.50 -10.30
CA SER A 54 -11.99 18.71 -10.50
C SER A 54 -10.84 19.22 -9.63
N SER A 55 -10.03 18.29 -9.12
CA SER A 55 -8.89 18.53 -8.22
C SER A 55 -7.79 17.50 -8.47
N LEU A 56 -6.64 17.64 -7.80
CA LEU A 56 -5.49 16.72 -7.97
C LEU A 56 -5.86 15.25 -7.75
N LYS A 57 -6.85 14.96 -6.88
CA LYS A 57 -7.33 13.58 -6.64
C LYS A 57 -7.74 12.85 -7.93
N ASP A 58 -8.23 13.60 -8.94
CA ASP A 58 -8.71 13.02 -10.20
C ASP A 58 -7.58 12.61 -11.13
N ALA A 59 -6.34 12.94 -10.79
CA ALA A 59 -5.14 12.57 -11.52
C ALA A 59 -4.25 11.59 -10.74
N VAL A 60 -4.63 11.14 -9.54
CA VAL A 60 -3.83 10.24 -8.69
C VAL A 60 -4.62 8.96 -8.40
N PRO A 61 -4.70 8.00 -9.35
CA PRO A 61 -5.36 6.73 -9.10
C PRO A 61 -4.47 5.72 -8.36
N GLN A 62 -5.13 4.74 -7.72
CA GLN A 62 -4.49 3.55 -7.20
C GLN A 62 -4.13 2.62 -8.36
N PHE A 63 -2.89 2.15 -8.41
CA PHE A 63 -2.39 1.24 -9.43
C PHE A 63 -2.29 -0.18 -8.87
N ASN A 64 -3.08 -1.10 -9.43
CA ASN A 64 -3.14 -2.51 -9.10
C ASN A 64 -3.26 -2.83 -7.59
N GLY A 65 -3.99 -1.99 -6.84
CA GLY A 65 -4.22 -2.16 -5.40
C GLY A 65 -3.01 -1.96 -4.47
N GLY A 66 -1.77 -1.94 -4.99
CA GLY A 66 -0.54 -1.90 -4.20
C GLY A 66 0.38 -0.71 -4.47
N CYS A 67 0.15 0.01 -5.57
CA CYS A 67 0.96 1.15 -5.99
C CYS A 67 0.10 2.41 -6.21
N THR A 68 0.78 3.52 -6.46
CA THR A 68 0.18 4.77 -6.93
C THR A 68 0.61 5.02 -8.37
N ALA A 69 -0.26 5.64 -9.16
CA ALA A 69 0.10 6.19 -10.46
C ALA A 69 -0.43 7.62 -10.56
N GLU A 70 0.02 8.35 -11.57
CA GLU A 70 -0.46 9.68 -11.88
C GLU A 70 -0.76 9.86 -13.37
N VAL A 71 -1.85 10.57 -13.66
CA VAL A 71 -2.28 10.87 -15.03
C VAL A 71 -1.53 12.11 -15.53
N ILE A 72 -0.81 11.98 -16.63
CA ILE A 72 0.08 13.02 -17.18
C ILE A 72 -0.31 13.48 -18.59
N SER A 73 -1.49 13.09 -19.09
CA SER A 73 -2.02 13.58 -20.36
C SER A 73 -3.54 13.57 -20.40
N SER A 74 -4.11 14.33 -21.33
CA SER A 74 -5.55 14.34 -21.63
C SER A 74 -6.07 13.05 -22.28
N LYS A 75 -5.20 12.07 -22.56
CA LYS A 75 -5.55 10.77 -23.16
C LYS A 75 -5.14 9.60 -22.25
N GLY A 76 -5.27 9.79 -20.94
CA GLY A 76 -5.16 8.70 -19.95
C GLY A 76 -3.78 8.07 -19.80
N LEU A 77 -2.71 8.72 -20.30
CA LEU A 77 -1.34 8.28 -20.05
C LEU A 77 -1.03 8.37 -18.56
N LEU A 78 -0.61 7.25 -18.00
CA LEU A 78 -0.19 7.06 -16.61
C LEU A 78 1.32 6.97 -16.52
N LEU A 79 1.86 7.58 -15.48
CA LEU A 79 3.20 7.35 -14.97
C LEU A 79 3.09 6.59 -13.65
N THR A 80 3.93 5.57 -13.48
CA THR A 80 4.13 4.85 -12.20
C THR A 80 5.56 4.34 -12.15
N ASN A 81 5.96 3.68 -11.07
CA ASN A 81 7.30 3.12 -10.97
C ASN A 81 7.49 1.90 -11.90
N HIS A 82 8.73 1.65 -12.35
CA HIS A 82 9.10 0.45 -13.09
C HIS A 82 8.80 -0.80 -12.25
N HIS A 83 9.10 -0.77 -10.95
CA HIS A 83 8.81 -1.90 -10.06
C HIS A 83 7.31 -2.14 -9.84
N CYS A 84 6.46 -1.12 -10.03
CA CYS A 84 4.99 -1.25 -9.95
C CYS A 84 4.42 -1.91 -11.21
N GLY A 85 4.92 -1.55 -12.40
CA GLY A 85 4.58 -2.21 -13.67
C GLY A 85 5.30 -3.54 -13.91
N PHE A 86 6.16 -3.97 -12.97
CA PHE A 86 7.14 -5.04 -13.21
C PHE A 86 6.52 -6.41 -13.49
N GLY A 87 5.42 -6.73 -12.82
CA GLY A 87 4.67 -7.96 -13.09
C GLY A 87 4.15 -8.00 -14.53
N GLU A 88 3.66 -6.86 -15.04
CA GLU A 88 3.17 -6.77 -16.42
C GLU A 88 4.31 -6.79 -17.44
N ILE A 89 5.43 -6.13 -17.14
CA ILE A 89 6.62 -6.19 -18.01
C ILE A 89 7.13 -7.64 -18.11
N GLN A 90 7.15 -8.37 -16.99
CA GLN A 90 7.56 -9.77 -16.92
C GLN A 90 6.55 -10.68 -17.65
N SER A 91 5.23 -10.46 -17.47
CA SER A 91 4.20 -11.31 -18.07
C SER A 91 4.25 -11.27 -19.61
N HIS A 92 4.59 -10.12 -20.19
CA HIS A 92 4.80 -9.95 -21.63
C HIS A 92 6.20 -10.36 -22.11
N SER A 93 7.15 -10.60 -21.20
CA SER A 93 8.53 -10.95 -21.58
C SER A 93 8.67 -12.43 -21.92
N THR A 94 9.44 -12.69 -22.98
CA THR A 94 9.84 -14.04 -23.41
C THR A 94 11.34 -14.04 -23.72
N VAL A 95 11.92 -15.20 -24.03
CA VAL A 95 13.31 -15.27 -24.49
C VAL A 95 13.50 -14.52 -25.81
N ASP A 96 12.49 -14.56 -26.71
CA ASP A 96 12.53 -13.87 -28.00
C ASP A 96 12.27 -12.36 -27.87
N HIS A 97 11.43 -11.97 -26.91
CA HIS A 97 11.04 -10.58 -26.63
C HIS A 97 11.26 -10.26 -25.15
N ASP A 98 12.52 -10.07 -24.75
CA ASP A 98 12.90 -9.81 -23.37
C ASP A 98 12.74 -8.31 -23.03
N TYR A 99 11.50 -7.90 -22.70
CA TYR A 99 11.20 -6.51 -22.31
C TYR A 99 11.82 -6.15 -20.95
N LEU A 100 12.10 -7.13 -20.09
CA LEU A 100 12.84 -6.90 -18.85
C LEU A 100 14.25 -6.41 -19.14
N ALA A 101 14.96 -7.03 -20.07
CA ALA A 101 16.33 -6.67 -20.44
C ALA A 101 16.37 -5.42 -21.33
N ASN A 102 15.48 -5.33 -22.32
CA ASN A 102 15.59 -4.35 -23.41
C ASN A 102 14.67 -3.14 -23.24
N GLY A 103 13.70 -3.21 -22.32
CA GLY A 103 12.60 -2.25 -22.25
C GLY A 103 11.55 -2.49 -23.34
N PHE A 104 10.52 -1.67 -23.32
CA PHE A 104 9.41 -1.72 -24.27
C PHE A 104 8.93 -0.29 -24.56
N TRP A 105 8.55 0.01 -25.81
CA TRP A 105 8.00 1.30 -26.20
C TRP A 105 7.00 1.13 -27.34
N ALA A 106 5.72 1.33 -27.06
CA ALA A 106 4.68 1.37 -28.07
C ALA A 106 4.81 2.65 -28.89
N MET A 107 5.07 2.52 -30.20
CA MET A 107 5.21 3.65 -31.12
C MET A 107 3.87 4.18 -31.64
N SER A 108 2.79 3.44 -31.37
CA SER A 108 1.41 3.85 -31.61
C SER A 108 0.47 3.25 -30.56
N MET A 109 -0.75 3.78 -30.43
CA MET A 109 -1.73 3.28 -29.44
C MET A 109 -2.16 1.83 -29.70
N GLU A 110 -2.09 1.39 -30.95
CA GLU A 110 -2.41 0.02 -31.35
C GLU A 110 -1.32 -0.98 -30.91
N GLN A 111 -0.11 -0.51 -30.62
CA GLN A 111 1.00 -1.32 -30.12
C GLN A 111 1.02 -1.45 -28.60
N GLU A 112 0.18 -0.71 -27.88
CA GLU A 112 0.10 -0.77 -26.42
C GLU A 112 -0.41 -2.15 -25.97
N LEU A 113 0.29 -2.80 -25.05
CA LEU A 113 0.04 -4.21 -24.68
C LEU A 113 -1.07 -4.31 -23.63
N PRO A 114 -2.17 -5.04 -23.89
CA PRO A 114 -3.23 -5.25 -22.89
C PRO A 114 -2.77 -6.09 -21.70
N ASN A 115 -3.25 -5.77 -20.50
CA ASN A 115 -2.98 -6.53 -19.27
C ASN A 115 -4.30 -7.03 -18.68
N THR A 116 -4.43 -8.33 -18.47
CA THR A 116 -5.71 -8.98 -18.10
C THR A 116 -6.13 -8.77 -16.65
N ASP A 117 -5.15 -8.63 -15.76
CA ASP A 117 -5.37 -8.60 -14.30
C ASP A 117 -4.90 -7.28 -13.66
N LEU A 118 -4.86 -6.22 -14.47
CA LEU A 118 -4.47 -4.88 -14.03
C LEU A 118 -5.70 -3.98 -13.84
N GLU A 119 -5.85 -3.44 -12.64
CA GLU A 119 -6.89 -2.46 -12.30
C GLU A 119 -6.27 -1.10 -11.94
N VAL A 120 -6.86 -0.01 -12.45
CA VAL A 120 -6.55 1.36 -12.02
C VAL A 120 -7.81 2.00 -11.42
N THR A 121 -7.74 2.42 -10.16
CA THR A 121 -8.90 2.89 -9.38
C THR A 121 -8.79 4.36 -8.98
N PHE A 122 -9.76 5.17 -9.43
CA PHE A 122 -9.89 6.59 -9.04
C PHE A 122 -10.80 6.76 -7.81
N ILE A 123 -10.53 7.79 -7.00
CA ILE A 123 -11.42 8.22 -5.91
C ILE A 123 -12.36 9.31 -6.41
N VAL A 124 -13.66 8.99 -6.46
CA VAL A 124 -14.72 9.95 -6.78
C VAL A 124 -15.01 10.84 -5.58
N ARG A 125 -15.24 10.25 -4.40
CA ARG A 125 -15.46 10.96 -3.14
C ARG A 125 -15.13 10.13 -1.91
N ILE A 126 -14.95 10.82 -0.80
CA ILE A 126 -14.69 10.32 0.55
C ILE A 126 -15.77 10.88 1.47
N GLU A 127 -16.44 10.02 2.25
CA GLU A 127 -17.49 10.39 3.21
C GLU A 127 -17.25 9.68 4.55
N ASP A 128 -17.40 10.40 5.67
CA ASP A 128 -17.39 9.77 7.00
C ASP A 128 -18.73 9.05 7.24
N VAL A 129 -18.64 7.74 7.50
CA VAL A 129 -19.80 6.87 7.76
C VAL A 129 -19.71 6.21 9.13
N THR A 130 -18.88 6.73 10.03
CA THR A 130 -18.59 6.15 11.35
C THR A 130 -19.85 5.89 12.16
N THR A 131 -20.74 6.88 12.26
CA THR A 131 -22.01 6.75 13.00
C THR A 131 -22.90 5.65 12.42
N LYS A 132 -22.94 5.52 11.08
CA LYS A 132 -23.75 4.50 10.39
C LYS A 132 -23.16 3.10 10.60
N VAL A 133 -21.83 2.98 10.61
CA VAL A 133 -21.14 1.70 10.81
C VAL A 133 -21.24 1.23 12.27
N LEU A 134 -21.15 2.16 13.24
CA LEU A 134 -21.21 1.84 14.67
C LEU A 134 -22.64 1.75 15.24
N GLU A 135 -23.66 1.87 14.38
CA GLU A 135 -25.07 1.76 14.76
C GLU A 135 -25.36 0.40 15.42
N GLY A 136 -25.85 0.43 16.66
CA GLY A 136 -26.20 -0.76 17.44
C GLY A 136 -25.01 -1.54 18.01
N VAL A 137 -23.78 -1.02 17.92
CA VAL A 137 -22.57 -1.71 18.42
C VAL A 137 -22.36 -1.48 19.92
N ALA A 138 -22.69 -0.29 20.44
CA ALA A 138 -22.36 0.13 21.81
C ALA A 138 -22.98 -0.75 22.92
N ALA A 139 -24.14 -1.38 22.66
CA ALA A 139 -24.82 -2.24 23.63
C ALA A 139 -24.31 -3.69 23.64
N ILE A 140 -23.48 -4.08 22.69
CA ILE A 140 -22.92 -5.43 22.57
C ILE A 140 -21.68 -5.51 23.47
N THR A 141 -21.58 -6.53 24.32
CA THR A 141 -20.46 -6.68 25.25
C THR A 141 -19.34 -7.55 24.69
N ALA A 142 -19.67 -8.64 24.00
CA ALA A 142 -18.68 -9.54 23.40
C ALA A 142 -18.04 -8.92 22.16
N GLU A 143 -16.70 -8.81 22.15
CA GLU A 143 -15.94 -8.19 21.05
C GLU A 143 -16.16 -8.88 19.70
N GLN A 144 -16.28 -10.22 19.70
CA GLN A 144 -16.56 -10.98 18.46
C GLN A 144 -17.92 -10.58 17.86
N ASP A 145 -18.94 -10.41 18.70
CA ASP A 145 -20.26 -10.00 18.25
C ASP A 145 -20.29 -8.53 17.81
N LYS A 146 -19.50 -7.64 18.46
CA LYS A 146 -19.29 -6.26 17.97
C LYS A 146 -18.72 -6.26 16.56
N GLN A 147 -17.65 -7.01 16.33
CA GLN A 147 -17.01 -7.10 15.01
C GLN A 147 -17.96 -7.68 13.96
N LYS A 148 -18.74 -8.70 14.32
CA LYS A 148 -19.79 -9.24 13.45
C LYS A 148 -20.81 -8.17 13.08
N LYS A 149 -21.33 -7.42 14.07
CA LYS A 149 -22.30 -6.34 13.84
C LYS A 149 -21.73 -5.22 12.96
N ILE A 150 -20.48 -4.83 13.19
CA ILE A 150 -19.75 -3.86 12.36
C ILE A 150 -19.67 -4.36 10.91
N GLN A 151 -19.30 -5.62 10.69
CA GLN A 151 -19.18 -6.19 9.35
C GLN A 151 -20.53 -6.29 8.63
N GLU A 152 -21.61 -6.62 9.34
CA GLU A 152 -22.99 -6.58 8.82
C GLU A 152 -23.37 -5.16 8.37
N ASN A 153 -23.09 -4.16 9.21
CA ASN A 153 -23.34 -2.76 8.88
C ASN A 153 -22.52 -2.30 7.67
N ILE A 154 -21.23 -2.64 7.61
CA ILE A 154 -20.35 -2.35 6.46
C ILE A 154 -20.91 -2.97 5.18
N THR A 155 -21.31 -4.25 5.21
CA THR A 155 -21.83 -4.96 4.05
C THR A 155 -23.13 -4.33 3.55
N ARG A 156 -24.06 -4.05 4.47
CA ARG A 156 -25.33 -3.36 4.17
C ARG A 156 -25.08 -1.99 3.54
N LEU A 157 -24.26 -1.16 4.18
CA LEU A 157 -23.99 0.22 3.74
C LEU A 157 -23.26 0.25 2.39
N THR A 158 -22.33 -0.68 2.16
CA THR A 158 -21.62 -0.81 0.88
C THR A 158 -22.61 -1.05 -0.27
N GLY A 159 -23.65 -1.88 -0.05
CA GLY A 159 -24.69 -2.14 -1.03
C GLY A 159 -25.75 -1.05 -1.17
N SER A 160 -26.00 -0.25 -0.12
CA SER A 160 -27.12 0.69 -0.09
C SER A 160 -26.75 2.16 -0.33
N LEU A 161 -25.50 2.56 -0.09
CA LEU A 161 -25.12 3.98 -0.22
C LEU A 161 -25.07 4.42 -1.69
N PRO A 162 -25.54 5.64 -2.03
CA PRO A 162 -25.69 6.07 -3.41
C PRO A 162 -24.37 6.06 -4.19
N LYS A 163 -24.41 5.60 -5.45
CA LYS A 163 -23.30 5.66 -6.41
C LYS A 163 -23.84 5.50 -7.83
N GLU A 164 -23.04 5.87 -8.81
CA GLU A 164 -23.36 5.55 -10.21
C GLU A 164 -23.27 4.03 -10.47
N GLN A 165 -23.89 3.57 -11.56
CA GLN A 165 -23.92 2.14 -11.90
C GLN A 165 -22.51 1.56 -12.11
N TRP A 166 -21.60 2.33 -12.73
CA TRP A 166 -20.21 1.94 -13.00
C TRP A 166 -19.23 2.20 -11.84
N GLN A 167 -19.71 2.77 -10.73
CA GLN A 167 -18.91 3.05 -9.54
C GLN A 167 -18.97 1.92 -8.53
N GLN A 168 -18.05 1.92 -7.56
CA GLN A 168 -18.05 1.01 -6.41
C GLN A 168 -17.94 1.77 -5.10
N ASN A 169 -18.61 1.25 -4.07
CA ASN A 169 -18.44 1.68 -2.69
C ASN A 169 -17.40 0.79 -2.00
N LYS A 170 -16.46 1.39 -1.28
CA LYS A 170 -15.47 0.68 -0.44
C LYS A 170 -15.42 1.39 0.91
N ILE A 171 -15.90 0.73 1.97
CA ILE A 171 -15.77 1.26 3.34
C ILE A 171 -14.44 0.77 3.93
N ARG A 172 -13.66 1.68 4.49
CA ARG A 172 -12.36 1.41 5.10
C ARG A 172 -12.32 1.87 6.55
N THR A 173 -11.62 1.09 7.35
CA THR A 173 -11.40 1.32 8.77
C THR A 173 -10.18 2.22 8.98
N PHE A 174 -10.34 3.24 9.81
CA PHE A 174 -9.30 4.18 10.24
C PHE A 174 -9.16 4.15 11.75
N TYR A 175 -7.98 4.55 12.25
CA TYR A 175 -7.69 4.66 13.67
C TYR A 175 -8.06 3.40 14.47
N GLU A 176 -7.65 2.22 14.00
CA GLU A 176 -7.90 0.91 14.64
C GLU A 176 -9.37 0.62 14.98
N GLY A 177 -10.31 1.12 14.17
CA GLY A 177 -11.75 0.88 14.35
C GLY A 177 -12.53 2.05 14.94
N ASN A 178 -11.87 3.17 15.25
CA ASN A 178 -12.51 4.38 15.80
C ASN A 178 -13.17 5.25 14.72
N GLN A 179 -12.82 5.08 13.44
CA GLN A 179 -13.44 5.81 12.34
C GLN A 179 -13.63 4.91 11.11
N TYR A 180 -14.70 5.14 10.35
CA TYR A 180 -15.00 4.43 9.11
C TYR A 180 -15.31 5.43 8.00
N MET A 181 -14.58 5.31 6.89
CA MET A 181 -14.71 6.20 5.74
C MET A 181 -15.20 5.40 4.53
N LEU A 182 -16.25 5.89 3.88
CA LEU A 182 -16.69 5.42 2.57
C LEU A 182 -15.84 6.09 1.49
N PHE A 183 -15.31 5.27 0.58
CA PHE A 183 -14.72 5.69 -0.68
C PHE A 183 -15.65 5.26 -1.80
N VAL A 184 -16.07 6.21 -2.64
CA VAL A 184 -16.69 5.88 -3.92
C VAL A 184 -15.66 5.98 -5.00
N THR A 185 -15.62 4.97 -5.85
CA THR A 185 -14.48 4.70 -6.73
C THR A 185 -14.93 4.33 -8.14
N GLU A 186 -14.08 4.61 -9.12
CA GLU A 186 -14.20 4.16 -10.52
C GLU A 186 -12.96 3.32 -10.84
N SER A 187 -13.16 2.04 -11.17
CA SER A 187 -12.09 1.06 -11.36
C SER A 187 -12.04 0.62 -12.82
N TYR A 188 -11.01 1.04 -13.55
CA TYR A 188 -10.76 0.72 -14.96
C TYR A 188 -9.93 -0.55 -15.08
N THR A 189 -10.35 -1.48 -15.93
CA THR A 189 -9.74 -2.81 -16.10
C THR A 189 -9.19 -3.06 -17.51
N ASP A 190 -9.26 -2.09 -18.41
CA ASP A 190 -8.47 -2.06 -19.65
C ASP A 190 -7.34 -1.04 -19.48
N VAL A 191 -6.19 -1.52 -18.99
CA VAL A 191 -5.01 -0.70 -18.76
C VAL A 191 -3.84 -1.34 -19.48
N ARG A 192 -3.24 -0.60 -20.42
CA ARG A 192 -2.26 -1.15 -21.37
C ARG A 192 -0.86 -0.62 -21.08
N LEU A 193 0.15 -1.47 -21.23
CA LEU A 193 1.55 -1.07 -21.10
C LEU A 193 1.95 -0.24 -22.34
N VAL A 194 2.51 0.94 -22.10
CA VAL A 194 2.91 1.90 -23.13
C VAL A 194 4.43 1.95 -23.27
N GLY A 195 5.15 1.96 -22.15
CA GLY A 195 6.59 2.11 -22.18
C GLY A 195 7.26 1.72 -20.88
N ALA A 196 8.43 1.10 -20.96
CA ALA A 196 9.28 0.79 -19.83
C ALA A 196 10.75 0.90 -20.25
N PRO A 197 11.61 1.55 -19.46
CA PRO A 197 13.04 1.49 -19.68
C PRO A 197 13.56 0.05 -19.46
N PRO A 198 14.74 -0.30 -19.99
CA PRO A 198 15.39 -1.56 -19.64
C PRO A 198 15.64 -1.64 -18.13
N SER A 199 15.65 -2.86 -17.56
CA SER A 199 15.90 -3.07 -16.13
C SER A 199 17.23 -2.49 -15.66
N SER A 200 18.23 -2.37 -16.54
CA SER A 200 19.50 -1.70 -16.23
C SER A 200 19.32 -0.23 -15.83
N ILE A 201 18.23 0.42 -16.24
CA ILE A 201 17.84 1.79 -15.85
C ILE A 201 16.73 1.73 -14.79
N GLY A 202 15.65 0.99 -15.08
CA GLY A 202 14.44 0.93 -14.25
C GLY A 202 14.65 0.40 -12.83
N LYS A 203 15.73 -0.36 -12.63
CA LYS A 203 16.15 -0.88 -11.32
C LYS A 203 17.68 -0.87 -11.18
N PHE A 204 18.35 0.15 -11.71
CA PHE A 204 19.80 0.33 -11.55
C PHE A 204 20.22 0.15 -10.08
N GLY A 205 21.28 -0.63 -9.86
CA GLY A 205 21.77 -1.03 -8.53
C GLY A 205 20.96 -2.14 -7.84
N SER A 206 19.75 -2.46 -8.33
CA SER A 206 18.82 -3.48 -7.84
C SER A 206 18.85 -3.60 -6.31
N ASP A 207 19.23 -4.76 -5.79
CA ASP A 207 19.17 -5.08 -4.38
C ASP A 207 20.23 -4.35 -3.57
N THR A 208 21.36 -3.98 -4.19
CA THR A 208 22.43 -3.23 -3.51
C THR A 208 21.98 -1.82 -3.18
N ASP A 209 21.26 -1.17 -4.10
CA ASP A 209 20.82 0.22 -3.96
C ASP A 209 19.39 0.35 -3.41
N ASN A 210 18.60 -0.73 -3.38
CA ASN A 210 17.25 -0.68 -2.82
C ASN A 210 17.28 -0.16 -1.36
N TRP A 211 16.36 0.72 -0.97
CA TRP A 211 16.38 1.43 0.33
C TRP A 211 17.63 2.29 0.64
N VAL A 212 18.49 2.60 -0.33
CA VAL A 212 19.68 3.45 -0.16
C VAL A 212 19.50 4.82 -0.83
N TRP A 213 20.07 5.85 -0.20
CA TRP A 213 20.38 7.18 -0.76
C TRP A 213 21.89 7.46 -0.57
N PRO A 214 22.65 8.00 -1.55
CA PRO A 214 22.25 8.48 -2.87
C PRO A 214 21.65 7.41 -3.79
N ARG A 215 20.82 7.83 -4.77
CA ARG A 215 20.14 6.94 -5.72
C ARG A 215 20.21 7.46 -7.15
N HIS A 216 20.41 6.56 -8.11
CA HIS A 216 20.56 6.87 -9.54
C HIS A 216 19.64 6.03 -10.44
N THR A 217 18.52 5.54 -9.91
CA THR A 217 17.60 4.65 -10.62
C THR A 217 16.54 5.45 -11.37
N GLY A 218 16.34 5.16 -12.66
CA GLY A 218 15.24 5.69 -13.47
C GLY A 218 13.98 4.85 -13.30
N ASP A 219 13.44 4.75 -12.08
CA ASP A 219 12.35 3.84 -11.71
C ASP A 219 10.98 4.33 -12.20
N PHE A 220 10.70 4.15 -13.48
CA PHE A 220 9.40 4.49 -14.07
C PHE A 220 8.92 3.49 -15.12
N SER A 221 7.61 3.42 -15.31
CA SER A 221 6.94 2.78 -16.43
C SER A 221 5.67 3.57 -16.79
N LEU A 222 5.24 3.43 -18.03
CA LEU A 222 4.11 4.13 -18.62
C LEU A 222 3.01 3.14 -18.98
N PHE A 223 1.79 3.50 -18.62
CA PHE A 223 0.58 2.76 -18.97
C PHE A 223 -0.46 3.72 -19.55
N ARG A 224 -1.52 3.20 -20.16
CA ARG A 224 -2.67 4.01 -20.59
C ARG A 224 -3.97 3.35 -20.15
N ILE A 225 -4.87 4.17 -19.61
CA ILE A 225 -6.23 3.75 -19.28
C ILE A 225 -7.08 3.83 -20.54
N TYR A 226 -7.83 2.76 -20.81
CA TYR A 226 -8.86 2.70 -21.84
C TYR A 226 -10.25 2.61 -21.20
N ALA A 227 -11.24 3.13 -21.92
CA ALA A 227 -12.61 3.26 -21.47
C ALA A 227 -13.60 2.92 -22.59
N ASP A 228 -14.87 2.73 -22.21
CA ASP A 228 -15.95 2.63 -23.20
C ASP A 228 -16.17 3.98 -23.92
N LYS A 229 -17.08 3.98 -24.91
CA LYS A 229 -17.46 5.18 -25.67
C LYS A 229 -18.06 6.32 -24.81
N ASN A 230 -18.46 6.03 -23.57
CA ASN A 230 -18.99 6.98 -22.61
C ASN A 230 -17.93 7.43 -21.59
N ASN A 231 -16.65 7.09 -21.80
CA ASN A 231 -15.54 7.36 -20.90
C ASN A 231 -15.63 6.64 -19.53
N ARG A 232 -16.39 5.55 -19.47
CA ARG A 232 -16.63 4.73 -18.26
C ARG A 232 -15.71 3.52 -18.21
N PRO A 233 -15.48 2.94 -17.02
CA PRO A 233 -14.78 1.68 -16.90
C PRO A 233 -15.39 0.57 -17.74
N ALA A 234 -14.53 -0.16 -18.45
CA ALA A 234 -14.90 -1.33 -19.24
C ALA A 234 -13.78 -2.36 -19.19
N ALA A 235 -14.16 -3.64 -19.31
CA ALA A 235 -13.21 -4.70 -19.60
C ALA A 235 -12.55 -4.47 -20.96
N TYR A 236 -11.41 -5.13 -21.19
CA TYR A 236 -10.68 -5.04 -22.45
C TYR A 236 -11.59 -5.27 -23.66
N SER A 237 -11.51 -4.34 -24.61
CA SER A 237 -12.11 -4.44 -25.93
C SER A 237 -11.24 -3.71 -26.95
N LYS A 238 -11.22 -4.21 -28.18
CA LYS A 238 -10.57 -3.53 -29.30
C LYS A 238 -11.26 -2.20 -29.65
N ASP A 239 -12.52 -2.05 -29.26
CA ASP A 239 -13.32 -0.84 -29.50
C ASP A 239 -13.19 0.21 -28.39
N ASN A 240 -12.51 -0.12 -27.28
CA ASN A 240 -12.27 0.85 -26.22
C ASN A 240 -11.35 1.97 -26.73
N VAL A 241 -11.54 3.16 -26.17
CA VAL A 241 -10.79 4.37 -26.54
C VAL A 241 -9.99 4.88 -25.35
N PRO A 242 -8.91 5.66 -25.57
CA PRO A 242 -8.18 6.29 -24.48
C PRO A 242 -9.09 7.09 -23.55
N TYR A 243 -8.96 6.83 -22.25
CA TYR A 243 -9.69 7.56 -21.21
C TYR A 243 -9.35 9.05 -21.24
N THR A 244 -10.38 9.89 -21.19
CA THR A 244 -10.25 11.33 -21.02
C THR A 244 -10.41 11.68 -19.54
N PRO A 245 -9.34 12.07 -18.83
CA PRO A 245 -9.40 12.31 -17.40
C PRO A 245 -10.05 13.64 -17.06
N ARG A 246 -10.57 13.75 -15.83
CA ARG A 246 -11.09 15.04 -15.30
C ARG A 246 -9.95 16.02 -15.01
N HIS A 247 -8.79 15.50 -14.62
CA HIS A 247 -7.55 16.25 -14.38
C HIS A 247 -6.33 15.45 -14.87
N PHE A 248 -5.26 16.13 -15.23
CA PHE A 248 -3.94 15.52 -15.45
C PHE A 248 -2.84 16.51 -15.08
N PHE A 249 -1.68 15.99 -14.66
CA PHE A 249 -0.58 16.83 -14.23
C PHE A 249 0.20 17.39 -15.42
N PRO A 250 0.46 18.71 -15.46
CA PRO A 250 1.53 19.25 -16.28
C PRO A 250 2.89 18.79 -15.72
N VAL A 251 3.82 18.42 -16.60
CA VAL A 251 5.17 18.01 -16.19
C VAL A 251 6.10 19.22 -16.28
N SER A 252 6.66 19.64 -15.15
CA SER A 252 7.62 20.74 -15.10
C SER A 252 8.99 20.30 -15.64
N ILE A 253 9.60 21.13 -16.48
CA ILE A 253 11.01 21.02 -16.91
C ILE A 253 11.92 22.02 -16.20
N GLY A 254 11.42 22.71 -15.17
CA GLY A 254 12.16 23.75 -14.42
C GLY A 254 13.18 23.22 -13.42
N GLY A 255 13.24 21.90 -13.22
CA GLY A 255 14.07 21.26 -12.19
C GLY A 255 13.51 21.43 -10.78
N VAL A 256 14.29 20.97 -9.79
CA VAL A 256 14.00 21.05 -8.36
C VAL A 256 15.24 21.55 -7.61
N LYS A 257 15.04 22.22 -6.49
CA LYS A 257 16.10 22.73 -5.61
C LYS A 257 15.84 22.32 -4.16
N GLU A 258 16.87 22.40 -3.34
CA GLU A 258 16.74 22.31 -1.89
C GLU A 258 15.70 23.33 -1.40
N ASP A 259 14.90 22.93 -0.41
CA ASP A 259 13.80 23.69 0.20
C ASP A 259 12.57 23.97 -0.71
N ASP A 260 12.51 23.42 -1.92
CA ASP A 260 11.28 23.47 -2.72
C ASP A 260 10.15 22.69 -2.02
N PHE A 261 8.95 23.27 -1.98
CA PHE A 261 7.76 22.59 -1.46
C PHE A 261 7.41 21.38 -2.32
N THR A 262 7.27 20.22 -1.68
CA THR A 262 6.81 18.98 -2.32
C THR A 262 5.53 18.46 -1.66
N LEU A 263 4.54 18.10 -2.48
CA LEU A 263 3.35 17.35 -2.06
C LEU A 263 3.40 15.96 -2.69
N VAL A 264 3.41 14.92 -1.86
CA VAL A 264 3.27 13.53 -2.32
C VAL A 264 1.86 13.05 -1.99
N PHE A 265 1.14 12.59 -3.02
CA PHE A 265 -0.23 12.11 -2.90
C PHE A 265 -0.27 10.68 -3.45
N GLY A 266 -0.70 9.72 -2.62
CA GLY A 266 -0.84 8.33 -3.03
C GLY A 266 -1.53 7.47 -2.00
N TYR A 267 -1.33 6.16 -2.12
CA TYR A 267 -2.04 5.12 -1.37
C TYR A 267 -1.08 4.33 -0.47
N PRO A 268 -0.65 4.89 0.68
CA PRO A 268 0.19 4.16 1.61
C PRO A 268 -0.54 2.93 2.15
N GLY A 269 0.10 1.77 2.08
CA GLY A 269 -0.57 0.49 2.38
C GLY A 269 -0.89 0.29 3.87
N ARG A 270 0.13 0.35 4.74
CA ARG A 270 -0.03 0.15 6.19
C ARG A 270 1.07 0.87 6.96
N THR A 271 0.69 1.54 8.04
CA THR A 271 1.58 2.06 9.08
C THR A 271 1.10 1.60 10.45
N THR A 272 1.97 1.67 11.45
CA THR A 272 1.68 1.20 12.82
C THR A 272 2.32 2.11 13.86
N GLU A 273 2.20 3.43 13.66
CA GLU A 273 2.88 4.46 14.49
C GLU A 273 2.52 4.38 15.97
N TYR A 274 1.30 3.92 16.30
CA TYR A 274 0.73 3.91 17.65
C TYR A 274 0.94 2.61 18.43
N LEU A 275 1.81 1.71 17.96
CA LEU A 275 2.12 0.47 18.69
C LEU A 275 2.70 0.74 20.09
N PRO A 276 2.42 -0.11 21.09
CA PRO A 276 3.11 -0.07 22.37
C PRO A 276 4.56 -0.53 22.24
N SER A 277 5.40 -0.19 23.23
CA SER A 277 6.82 -0.52 23.29
C SER A 277 7.07 -2.02 23.23
N VAL A 278 6.23 -2.82 23.90
CA VAL A 278 6.32 -4.30 23.88
C VAL A 278 6.11 -4.88 22.47
N ALA A 279 5.29 -4.25 21.63
CA ALA A 279 5.10 -4.68 20.25
C ALA A 279 6.35 -4.38 19.40
N VAL A 280 6.93 -3.19 19.56
CA VAL A 280 8.18 -2.82 18.88
C VAL A 280 9.32 -3.72 19.32
N GLU A 281 9.37 -4.07 20.61
CA GLU A 281 10.34 -5.02 21.16
C GLU A 281 10.20 -6.40 20.52
N GLN A 282 8.98 -6.91 20.38
CA GLN A 282 8.71 -8.19 19.70
C GLN A 282 9.15 -8.17 18.22
N ILE A 283 8.87 -7.08 17.49
CA ILE A 283 9.29 -6.89 16.10
C ILE A 283 10.81 -6.97 15.99
N VAL A 284 11.53 -6.18 16.79
CA VAL A 284 12.99 -6.01 16.73
C VAL A 284 13.73 -7.26 17.18
N ASN A 285 13.25 -7.93 18.22
CA ASN A 285 14.00 -9.00 18.90
C ASN A 285 13.64 -10.41 18.43
N SER A 286 12.48 -10.61 17.80
CA SER A 286 11.98 -11.95 17.47
C SER A 286 11.47 -12.06 16.03
N LEU A 287 10.45 -11.28 15.66
CA LEU A 287 9.73 -11.52 14.41
C LEU A 287 10.55 -11.13 13.16
N ASN A 288 11.13 -9.93 13.13
CA ASN A 288 11.94 -9.53 11.99
C ASN A 288 13.18 -10.40 11.79
N PRO A 289 13.99 -10.71 12.83
CA PRO A 289 15.12 -11.63 12.69
C PRO A 289 14.75 -12.96 12.03
N ALA A 290 13.68 -13.62 12.47
CA ALA A 290 13.25 -14.90 11.90
C ALA A 290 12.88 -14.79 10.42
N LYS A 291 12.10 -13.77 10.04
CA LYS A 291 11.71 -13.57 8.63
C LYS A 291 12.89 -13.16 7.75
N ILE A 292 13.85 -12.39 8.28
CA ILE A 292 15.07 -12.02 7.57
C ILE A 292 15.88 -13.27 7.24
N GLU A 293 16.13 -14.13 8.24
CA GLU A 293 16.90 -15.36 8.07
C GLU A 293 16.29 -16.28 7.00
N LEU A 294 14.96 -16.49 7.05
CA LEU A 294 14.25 -17.34 6.09
C LEU A 294 14.32 -16.80 4.67
N ARG A 295 14.12 -15.48 4.49
CA ARG A 295 14.17 -14.86 3.16
C ARG A 295 15.58 -14.82 2.60
N GLU A 296 16.59 -14.60 3.45
CA GLU A 296 17.99 -14.63 3.02
C GLU A 296 18.36 -16.00 2.45
N ALA A 297 17.95 -17.08 3.11
CA ALA A 297 18.16 -18.44 2.62
C ALA A 297 17.47 -18.68 1.26
N ALA A 298 16.21 -18.28 1.12
CA ALA A 298 15.46 -18.41 -0.13
C ALA A 298 16.08 -17.60 -1.28
N LEU A 299 16.44 -16.33 -1.03
CA LEU A 299 17.06 -15.44 -2.01
C LEU A 299 18.41 -15.96 -2.48
N LYS A 300 19.24 -16.50 -1.57
CA LYS A 300 20.55 -17.05 -1.93
C LYS A 300 20.45 -18.22 -2.91
N VAL A 301 19.45 -19.08 -2.74
CA VAL A 301 19.21 -20.19 -3.67
C VAL A 301 18.73 -19.66 -5.02
N ALA A 302 17.69 -18.81 -5.02
CA ALA A 302 17.12 -18.26 -6.24
C ALA A 302 18.15 -17.47 -7.08
N ASP A 303 18.94 -16.59 -6.43
CA ASP A 303 20.00 -15.80 -7.08
C ASP A 303 21.04 -16.72 -7.77
N GLY A 304 21.39 -17.84 -7.11
CA GLY A 304 22.34 -18.82 -7.64
C GLY A 304 21.89 -19.46 -8.97
N PHE A 305 20.60 -19.64 -9.19
CA PHE A 305 20.04 -20.15 -10.45
C PHE A 305 19.80 -19.03 -11.47
N MET A 306 19.21 -17.92 -11.04
CA MET A 306 18.93 -16.77 -11.92
C MET A 306 20.19 -16.18 -12.57
N ARG A 307 21.35 -16.29 -11.92
CA ARG A 307 22.64 -15.86 -12.50
C ARG A 307 23.17 -16.79 -13.60
N LYS A 308 22.72 -18.04 -13.64
CA LYS A 308 23.24 -19.08 -14.54
C LYS A 308 22.38 -19.28 -15.78
N ASP A 309 21.11 -18.89 -15.73
CA ASP A 309 20.13 -19.13 -16.79
C ASP A 309 19.18 -17.95 -16.96
N ASN A 310 19.12 -17.37 -18.16
CA ASN A 310 18.26 -16.22 -18.45
C ASN A 310 16.77 -16.59 -18.46
N ALA A 311 16.41 -17.83 -18.83
CA ALA A 311 15.02 -18.27 -18.77
C ALA A 311 14.54 -18.31 -17.32
N ILE A 312 15.35 -18.88 -16.41
CA ILE A 312 15.06 -18.87 -14.96
C ILE A 312 15.01 -17.44 -14.43
N LYS A 313 15.92 -16.58 -14.89
CA LYS A 313 15.91 -15.16 -14.51
C LYS A 313 14.59 -14.48 -14.87
N ILE A 314 14.06 -14.69 -16.08
CA ILE A 314 12.77 -14.14 -16.51
C ILE A 314 11.63 -14.71 -15.63
N GLN A 315 11.62 -16.02 -15.40
CA GLN A 315 10.63 -16.72 -14.56
C GLN A 315 10.60 -16.20 -13.12
N TYR A 316 11.76 -16.00 -12.50
CA TYR A 316 11.86 -15.62 -11.09
C TYR A 316 11.99 -14.12 -10.84
N ALA A 317 12.12 -13.28 -11.86
CA ALA A 317 12.45 -11.86 -11.69
C ALA A 317 11.50 -11.13 -10.72
N SER A 318 10.18 -11.32 -10.90
CA SER A 318 9.17 -10.63 -10.09
C SER A 318 9.07 -11.23 -8.68
N LYS A 319 9.04 -12.57 -8.59
CA LYS A 319 9.04 -13.32 -7.32
C LYS A 319 10.24 -12.93 -6.45
N TYR A 320 11.44 -12.96 -7.01
CA TYR A 320 12.70 -12.60 -6.35
C TYR A 320 12.67 -11.16 -5.83
N ALA A 321 12.33 -10.19 -6.69
CA ALA A 321 12.29 -8.78 -6.31
C ALA A 321 11.29 -8.51 -5.16
N GLY A 322 10.13 -9.17 -5.17
CA GLY A 322 9.15 -9.08 -4.08
C GLY A 322 9.67 -9.61 -2.74
N ILE A 323 10.41 -10.73 -2.77
CA ILE A 323 11.02 -11.31 -1.56
C ILE A 323 12.14 -10.40 -1.05
N ALA A 324 13.06 -10.00 -1.93
CA ALA A 324 14.24 -9.17 -1.64
C ALA A 324 13.86 -7.80 -1.06
N ASN A 325 12.79 -7.19 -1.58
CA ASN A 325 12.34 -5.87 -1.15
C ASN A 325 12.02 -5.83 0.36
N TYR A 326 11.23 -6.77 0.85
CA TYR A 326 10.85 -6.84 2.26
C TYR A 326 11.96 -7.40 3.15
N TRP A 327 12.78 -8.33 2.64
CA TRP A 327 13.98 -8.79 3.33
C TRP A 327 14.88 -7.59 3.70
N LYS A 328 15.22 -6.76 2.72
CA LYS A 328 16.03 -5.56 2.96
C LYS A 328 15.31 -4.51 3.81
N LYS A 329 14.00 -4.34 3.61
CA LYS A 329 13.17 -3.46 4.45
C LYS A 329 13.27 -3.83 5.94
N TRP A 330 13.12 -5.11 6.28
CA TRP A 330 13.15 -5.55 7.68
C TRP A 330 14.53 -5.44 8.31
N ILE A 331 15.60 -5.60 7.53
CA ILE A 331 16.97 -5.30 7.98
C ILE A 331 17.06 -3.81 8.36
N GLY A 332 16.66 -2.92 7.45
CA GLY A 332 16.69 -1.47 7.66
C GLY A 332 15.78 -1.01 8.80
N GLU A 333 14.57 -1.56 8.92
CA GLU A 333 13.62 -1.30 10.00
C GLU A 333 14.21 -1.68 11.36
N THR A 334 14.74 -2.91 11.48
CA THR A 334 15.38 -3.38 12.71
C THR A 334 16.58 -2.52 13.09
N GLN A 335 17.43 -2.15 12.10
CA GLN A 335 18.59 -1.29 12.32
C GLN A 335 18.17 0.12 12.76
N GLY A 336 17.17 0.71 12.10
CA GLY A 336 16.65 2.04 12.40
C GLY A 336 16.04 2.12 13.80
N LEU A 337 15.18 1.16 14.16
CA LEU A 337 14.54 1.08 15.48
C LEU A 337 15.56 0.93 16.61
N LYS A 338 16.62 0.14 16.41
CA LYS A 338 17.73 -0.01 17.37
C LYS A 338 18.54 1.28 17.48
N LYS A 339 18.95 1.86 16.34
CA LYS A 339 19.79 3.07 16.30
C LYS A 339 19.10 4.29 16.93
N SER A 340 17.80 4.45 16.75
CA SER A 340 17.03 5.56 17.30
C SER A 340 16.53 5.33 18.73
N ASN A 341 16.77 4.15 19.31
CA ASN A 341 16.18 3.73 20.59
C ASN A 341 14.64 3.89 20.62
N ALA A 342 13.97 3.44 19.55
CA ALA A 342 12.51 3.58 19.40
C ALA A 342 11.73 2.93 20.55
N ILE A 343 12.23 1.81 21.10
CA ILE A 343 11.64 1.15 22.28
C ILE A 343 11.67 2.08 23.49
N GLY A 344 12.82 2.72 23.76
CA GLY A 344 12.97 3.68 24.85
C GLY A 344 12.06 4.90 24.68
N ILE A 345 11.96 5.44 23.47
CA ILE A 345 11.05 6.54 23.12
C ILE A 345 9.60 6.15 23.42
N LYS A 346 9.16 4.95 23.03
CA LYS A 346 7.81 4.46 23.32
C LYS A 346 7.58 4.24 24.81
N LYS A 347 8.54 3.68 25.55
CA LYS A 347 8.45 3.54 27.02
C LYS A 347 8.32 4.90 27.72
N ALA A 348 8.96 5.95 27.20
CA ALA A 348 8.78 7.31 27.72
C ALA A 348 7.40 7.88 27.40
N TYR A 349 6.92 7.70 26.16
CA TYR A 349 5.57 8.09 25.76
C TYR A 349 4.49 7.39 26.59
N GLU A 350 4.65 6.10 26.84
CA GLU A 350 3.73 5.29 27.65
C GLU A 350 3.58 5.80 29.08
N LYS A 351 4.69 6.22 29.71
CA LYS A 351 4.65 6.85 31.04
C LYS A 351 3.87 8.16 31.04
N ASP A 352 4.10 9.01 30.04
CA ASP A 352 3.35 10.25 29.86
C ASP A 352 1.86 10.00 29.57
N PHE A 353 1.55 8.99 28.75
CA PHE A 353 0.18 8.55 28.47
C PHE A 353 -0.55 8.14 29.76
N THR A 354 0.05 7.29 30.60
CA THR A 354 -0.54 6.88 31.88
C THR A 354 -0.76 8.09 32.79
N ALA A 355 0.20 9.01 32.89
CA ALA A 355 0.05 10.22 33.67
C ALA A 355 -1.11 11.11 33.18
N LYS A 356 -1.27 11.25 31.86
CA LYS A 356 -2.38 11.98 31.24
C LYS A 356 -3.73 11.30 31.48
N ALA A 357 -3.80 9.98 31.37
CA ALA A 357 -5.01 9.22 31.66
C ALA A 357 -5.45 9.38 33.11
N ILE A 358 -4.50 9.37 34.07
CA ILE A 358 -4.76 9.63 35.49
C ILE A 358 -5.27 11.05 35.69
N LYS A 359 -4.58 12.05 35.13
CA LYS A 359 -4.97 13.46 35.23
C LYS A 359 -6.37 13.73 34.65
N ALA A 360 -6.74 13.00 33.60
CA ALA A 360 -8.04 13.11 32.96
C ALA A 360 -9.16 12.32 33.65
N GLY A 361 -8.87 11.56 34.71
CA GLY A 361 -9.88 10.71 35.38
C GLY A 361 -10.34 9.52 34.54
N LYS A 362 -9.52 9.07 33.58
CA LYS A 362 -9.84 8.02 32.60
C LYS A 362 -9.22 6.66 32.92
N GLN A 363 -8.83 6.43 34.18
CA GLN A 363 -8.16 5.19 34.61
C GLN A 363 -9.04 3.95 34.40
N ALA A 364 -10.36 4.06 34.58
CA ALA A 364 -11.28 2.95 34.36
C ALA A 364 -11.29 2.45 32.90
N GLU A 365 -11.01 3.36 31.95
CA GLU A 365 -11.02 3.08 30.52
C GLU A 365 -9.61 2.71 30.01
N TYR A 366 -8.57 3.42 30.47
CA TYR A 366 -7.23 3.34 29.89
C TYR A 366 -6.13 2.81 30.82
N GLY A 367 -6.41 2.69 32.13
CA GLY A 367 -5.39 2.42 33.15
C GLY A 367 -4.69 1.07 33.00
N ASN A 368 -5.40 0.06 32.48
CA ASN A 368 -4.88 -1.30 32.34
C ASN A 368 -4.27 -1.61 30.97
N LEU A 369 -4.45 -0.72 29.97
CA LEU A 369 -4.08 -1.00 28.57
C LEU A 369 -2.64 -1.49 28.42
N LEU A 370 -1.68 -0.82 29.06
CA LEU A 370 -0.26 -1.18 28.93
C LEU A 370 0.09 -2.50 29.60
N ALA A 371 -0.52 -2.79 30.76
CA ALA A 371 -0.34 -4.06 31.45
C ALA A 371 -0.97 -5.22 30.66
N ASP A 372 -2.15 -5.00 30.10
CA ASP A 372 -2.84 -5.97 29.24
C ASP A 372 -2.04 -6.22 27.95
N PHE A 373 -1.49 -5.17 27.34
CA PHE A 373 -0.58 -5.33 26.20
C PHE A 373 0.66 -6.15 26.58
N GLU A 374 1.34 -5.82 27.67
CA GLU A 374 2.54 -6.55 28.09
C GLU A 374 2.24 -8.03 28.33
N LYS A 375 1.14 -8.35 29.02
CA LYS A 375 0.66 -9.71 29.23
C LYS A 375 0.39 -10.42 27.90
N ASN A 376 -0.47 -9.84 27.05
CA ASN A 376 -0.92 -10.49 25.83
C ASN A 376 0.21 -10.65 24.78
N TYR A 377 1.12 -9.66 24.67
CA TYR A 377 2.28 -9.77 23.79
C TYR A 377 3.27 -10.84 24.25
N LYS A 378 3.41 -11.04 25.57
CA LYS A 378 4.23 -12.12 26.12
C LYS A 378 3.61 -13.49 25.85
N GLU A 379 2.31 -13.62 26.03
CA GLU A 379 1.57 -14.87 25.80
C GLU A 379 1.52 -15.25 24.30
N ILE A 380 1.36 -14.28 23.39
CA ILE A 380 1.30 -14.56 21.95
C ILE A 380 2.68 -14.84 21.32
N ALA A 381 3.78 -14.48 21.98
CA ALA A 381 5.13 -14.53 21.41
C ALA A 381 5.52 -15.85 20.72
N PRO A 382 5.37 -17.04 21.34
CA PRO A 382 5.72 -18.30 20.67
C PRO A 382 4.82 -18.60 19.47
N TYR A 383 3.55 -18.21 19.52
CA TYR A 383 2.59 -18.43 18.43
C TYR A 383 2.84 -17.48 17.27
N ALA A 384 3.13 -16.21 17.54
CA ALA A 384 3.45 -15.21 16.53
C ALA A 384 4.71 -15.61 15.75
N LEU A 385 5.75 -16.07 16.46
CA LEU A 385 6.97 -16.57 15.85
C LEU A 385 6.71 -17.82 15.00
N SER A 386 6.03 -18.82 15.56
CA SER A 386 5.69 -20.06 14.84
C SER A 386 4.83 -19.78 13.59
N ARG A 387 3.91 -18.83 13.70
CA ARG A 387 3.11 -18.35 12.58
C ARG A 387 3.98 -17.72 11.51
N ASP A 388 4.94 -16.87 11.86
CA ASP A 388 5.83 -16.25 10.87
C ASP A 388 6.69 -17.29 10.13
N TYR A 389 7.18 -18.33 10.83
CA TYR A 389 7.83 -19.48 10.18
C TYR A 389 6.89 -20.18 9.20
N PHE A 390 5.66 -20.48 9.60
CA PHE A 390 4.69 -21.11 8.70
C PHE A 390 4.37 -20.23 7.48
N MET A 391 4.12 -18.94 7.70
CA MET A 391 3.80 -17.99 6.64
C MET A 391 4.96 -17.84 5.65
N GLU A 392 6.19 -17.74 6.13
CA GLU A 392 7.35 -17.54 5.25
C GLU A 392 7.78 -18.86 4.57
N VAL A 393 7.76 -20.00 5.26
CA VAL A 393 8.18 -21.28 4.65
C VAL A 393 7.09 -21.87 3.75
N VAL A 394 5.86 -22.01 4.27
CA VAL A 394 4.79 -22.76 3.59
C VAL A 394 4.06 -21.89 2.59
N LEU A 395 3.77 -20.62 2.92
CA LEU A 395 2.86 -19.79 2.12
C LEU A 395 3.55 -18.80 1.17
N ARG A 396 4.87 -18.64 1.26
CA ARG A 396 5.59 -17.59 0.52
C ARG A 396 6.81 -18.10 -0.22
N ASN A 397 7.80 -18.65 0.49
CA ASN A 397 9.12 -18.88 -0.09
C ASN A 397 9.31 -20.31 -0.63
N THR A 398 8.32 -21.20 -0.46
CA THR A 398 8.33 -22.55 -1.05
C THR A 398 7.09 -22.77 -1.91
N GLU A 399 7.26 -22.76 -3.23
CA GLU A 399 6.15 -22.77 -4.19
C GLU A 399 5.33 -24.07 -4.11
N LEU A 400 6.01 -25.22 -3.98
CA LEU A 400 5.35 -26.52 -3.80
C LEU A 400 4.45 -26.53 -2.55
N LEU A 401 4.94 -26.02 -1.43
CA LEU A 401 4.18 -25.96 -0.18
C LEU A 401 3.02 -24.97 -0.27
N THR A 402 3.21 -23.87 -1.01
CA THR A 402 2.15 -22.91 -1.27
C THR A 402 1.01 -23.57 -2.04
N MET A 403 1.33 -24.38 -3.05
CA MET A 403 0.33 -25.14 -3.80
C MET A 403 -0.35 -26.19 -2.93
N ALA A 404 0.42 -26.95 -2.13
CA ALA A 404 -0.15 -27.92 -1.20
C ALA A 404 -1.12 -27.26 -0.21
N TYR A 405 -0.79 -26.07 0.31
CA TYR A 405 -1.67 -25.34 1.21
C TYR A 405 -2.93 -24.82 0.52
N ARG A 406 -2.86 -24.39 -0.76
CA ARG A 406 -4.05 -24.01 -1.53
C ARG A 406 -5.00 -25.20 -1.71
N LEU A 407 -4.47 -26.41 -1.91
CA LEU A 407 -5.27 -27.64 -1.98
C LEU A 407 -5.88 -27.99 -0.62
N TYR A 408 -5.13 -27.85 0.47
CA TYR A 408 -5.67 -27.98 1.82
C TYR A 408 -6.82 -27.00 2.08
N GLN A 409 -6.70 -25.74 1.66
CA GLN A 409 -7.80 -24.78 1.76
C GLN A 409 -9.01 -25.17 0.91
N LEU A 410 -8.79 -25.74 -0.28
CA LEU A 410 -9.85 -26.22 -1.14
C LEU A 410 -10.62 -27.39 -0.49
N GLU A 411 -9.91 -28.32 0.17
CA GLU A 411 -10.53 -29.36 1.00
C GLU A 411 -11.41 -28.75 2.09
N GLN A 412 -10.94 -27.71 2.77
CA GLN A 412 -11.75 -27.02 3.79
C GLN A 412 -13.01 -26.36 3.20
N VAL A 413 -12.97 -25.89 1.94
CA VAL A 413 -14.17 -25.37 1.25
C VAL A 413 -15.18 -26.49 1.03
N TYR A 414 -14.74 -27.69 0.62
CA TYR A 414 -15.64 -28.83 0.50
C TYR A 414 -16.30 -29.17 1.85
N ASN A 415 -15.50 -29.28 2.90
CA ASN A 415 -15.99 -29.63 4.24
C ASN A 415 -16.95 -28.58 4.83
N SER A 416 -16.73 -27.30 4.55
CA SER A 416 -17.51 -26.20 5.16
C SER A 416 -18.66 -25.67 4.30
N LYS A 417 -18.58 -25.78 2.97
CA LYS A 417 -19.52 -25.17 2.02
C LYS A 417 -20.06 -26.14 0.95
N GLY A 418 -19.64 -27.41 0.99
CA GLY A 418 -20.13 -28.46 0.11
C GLY A 418 -19.50 -28.46 -1.29
N GLU A 419 -19.96 -29.42 -2.09
CA GLU A 419 -19.36 -29.79 -3.38
C GLU A 419 -19.42 -28.68 -4.43
N GLN A 420 -20.52 -27.93 -4.52
CA GLN A 420 -20.65 -26.85 -5.51
C GLN A 420 -19.59 -25.76 -5.29
N SER A 421 -19.46 -25.27 -4.06
CA SER A 421 -18.45 -24.25 -3.70
C SER A 421 -17.03 -24.76 -3.94
N PHE A 422 -16.79 -26.05 -3.70
CA PHE A 422 -15.52 -26.69 -4.02
C PHE A 422 -15.25 -26.67 -5.53
N ASN A 423 -16.20 -27.09 -6.36
CA ASN A 423 -16.02 -27.12 -7.81
C ASN A 423 -15.81 -25.72 -8.41
N ASP A 424 -16.55 -24.71 -7.93
CA ASP A 424 -16.37 -23.31 -8.33
C ASP A 424 -14.97 -22.80 -7.96
N ARG A 425 -14.49 -23.11 -6.75
CA ARG A 425 -13.16 -22.67 -6.30
C ARG A 425 -12.04 -23.44 -6.97
N LYS A 426 -12.24 -24.73 -7.27
CA LYS A 426 -11.30 -25.59 -8.00
C LYS A 426 -11.02 -25.03 -9.40
N GLY A 427 -12.06 -24.64 -10.14
CA GLY A 427 -11.90 -24.04 -11.47
C GLY A 427 -11.00 -22.80 -11.45
N ASN A 428 -11.22 -21.91 -10.48
CA ASN A 428 -10.39 -20.71 -10.29
C ASN A 428 -8.94 -21.03 -9.91
N ILE A 429 -8.71 -22.03 -9.06
CA ILE A 429 -7.36 -22.46 -8.69
C ILE A 429 -6.61 -23.02 -9.90
N ILE A 430 -7.26 -23.85 -10.72
CA ILE A 430 -6.66 -24.41 -11.94
C ILE A 430 -6.30 -23.30 -12.93
N ALA A 431 -7.20 -22.33 -13.15
CA ALA A 431 -6.92 -21.19 -14.03
C ALA A 431 -5.70 -20.39 -13.54
N ALA A 432 -5.64 -20.07 -12.24
CA ALA A 432 -4.53 -19.34 -11.64
C ALA A 432 -3.21 -20.13 -11.59
N MET A 433 -3.22 -21.46 -11.80
CA MET A 433 -2.00 -22.27 -11.85
C MET A 433 -1.26 -22.13 -13.18
N ALA A 434 -1.92 -21.71 -14.26
CA ALA A 434 -1.27 -21.59 -15.56
C ALA A 434 -0.05 -20.64 -15.51
N ASP A 435 -0.21 -19.47 -14.90
CA ASP A 435 0.89 -18.51 -14.73
C ASP A 435 1.94 -19.00 -13.72
N VAL A 436 1.50 -19.70 -12.65
CA VAL A 436 2.41 -20.25 -11.64
C VAL A 436 3.35 -21.30 -12.24
N TYR A 437 2.91 -22.10 -13.21
CA TYR A 437 3.76 -23.09 -13.89
C TYR A 437 4.49 -22.53 -15.12
N LYS A 438 4.11 -21.33 -15.59
CA LYS A 438 4.86 -20.59 -16.61
C LYS A 438 6.16 -20.04 -16.01
N ASP A 439 6.05 -19.52 -14.79
CA ASP A 439 7.13 -18.98 -13.96
C ASP A 439 7.74 -20.06 -13.03
#